data_AF-A0A376KLL7-F1
#
_entry.id   AF-A0A376KLL7-F1
#
_cell.length_a   1.000
_cell.length_b   1.000
_cell.length_c   1.000
_cell.angle_alpha   90.00
_cell.angle_beta   90.00
_cell.angle_gamma   90.00
#
_symmetry.space_group_name_H-M   'P 1'
#
loop_
_entity.id
_entity.type
_entity.pdbx_description
1 polymer ?
#
loop_
_entity_poly.entity_id
_entity_poly.type
_entity_poly.pdbx_seq_one_letter_code
_entity_poly.pdbx_strand_id
1 'polypeptide(L)'
;MSRKSQRSRVEMFRKDFITLAVECGGSYATKADRVRIAKYFLNYLRENGIKLRDTHSINTRHFQGYLLSRKAQGISHRTIQNERAVMRAILQKDGRYKLAAPDNPLLSNETLGLTNTCRDGKKNTVATGGIPEGIYRGGKKESRCCSGNATFLCTGFANEGSSPVM
;
A
#
# COMPACT_ATOMS: atom_id res chain seq x y z
N MET A 1 -19.71 -29.01 -21.51
CA MET A 1 -19.15 -28.01 -20.58
C MET A 1 -17.81 -28.52 -20.04
N SER A 2 -16.70 -27.82 -20.34
CA SER A 2 -15.34 -28.27 -20.01
C SER A 2 -15.07 -28.12 -18.51
N ARG A 3 -14.83 -29.24 -17.81
CA ARG A 3 -14.41 -29.27 -16.40
C ARG A 3 -12.99 -28.70 -16.30
N LYS A 4 -12.87 -27.39 -16.08
CA LYS A 4 -11.58 -26.73 -15.80
C LYS A 4 -10.95 -27.38 -14.55
N SER A 5 -9.76 -27.95 -14.70
CA SER A 5 -8.99 -28.58 -13.62
C SER A 5 -8.76 -27.62 -12.44
N GLN A 6 -8.67 -28.14 -11.21
CA GLN A 6 -8.43 -27.33 -10.01
C GLN A 6 -7.17 -26.44 -10.13
N ARG A 7 -6.12 -26.94 -10.79
CA ARG A 7 -4.89 -26.18 -11.05
C ARG A 7 -5.14 -24.97 -11.94
N SER A 8 -6.09 -25.04 -12.89
CA SER A 8 -6.37 -23.91 -13.78
C SER A 8 -7.17 -22.80 -13.12
N ARG A 9 -8.00 -23.09 -12.11
CA ARG A 9 -8.69 -22.05 -11.33
C ARG A 9 -7.74 -21.20 -10.50
N VAL A 10 -6.75 -21.83 -9.86
CA VAL A 10 -5.73 -21.11 -9.09
C VAL A 10 -4.91 -20.19 -10.00
N GLU A 11 -4.56 -20.65 -11.20
CA GLU A 11 -3.85 -19.83 -12.18
C GLU A 11 -4.70 -18.67 -12.74
N MET A 12 -6.01 -18.89 -12.96
CA MET A 12 -6.93 -17.81 -13.32
C MET A 12 -6.97 -16.75 -12.22
N PHE A 13 -7.15 -17.16 -10.95
CA PHE A 13 -7.12 -16.23 -9.82
C PHE A 13 -5.84 -15.40 -9.75
N ARG A 14 -4.67 -16.00 -9.98
CA ARG A 14 -3.38 -15.27 -9.98
C ARG A 14 -3.37 -14.19 -11.06
N LYS A 15 -3.87 -14.50 -12.26
CA LYS A 15 -3.98 -13.53 -13.37
C LYS A 15 -4.99 -12.44 -13.04
N ASP A 16 -6.18 -12.82 -12.58
CA ASP A 16 -7.26 -11.89 -12.24
C ASP A 16 -6.81 -10.90 -11.16
N PHE A 17 -6.10 -11.37 -10.14
CA PHE A 17 -5.56 -10.52 -9.08
C PHE A 17 -4.51 -9.51 -9.59
N ILE A 18 -3.70 -9.91 -10.58
CA ILE A 18 -2.74 -8.99 -11.24
C ILE A 18 -3.49 -7.97 -12.10
N THR A 19 -4.53 -8.39 -12.83
CA THR A 19 -5.37 -7.51 -13.64
C THR A 19 -6.02 -6.42 -12.78
N LEU A 20 -6.60 -6.79 -11.63
CA LEU A 20 -7.16 -5.83 -10.67
C LEU A 20 -6.12 -4.79 -10.19
N ALA A 21 -4.86 -5.22 -10.03
CA ALA A 21 -3.78 -4.31 -9.64
C ALA A 21 -3.42 -3.29 -10.75
N VAL A 22 -3.56 -3.66 -12.02
CA VAL A 22 -3.36 -2.77 -13.17
C VAL A 22 -4.56 -1.82 -13.35
N GLU A 23 -5.78 -2.33 -13.16
CA GLU A 23 -7.05 -1.58 -13.26
C GLU A 23 -7.25 -0.55 -12.14
N CYS A 24 -6.44 -0.62 -11.08
CA CYS A 24 -6.37 0.42 -10.05
C CYS A 24 -6.04 1.83 -10.61
N GLY A 25 -5.52 1.93 -11.83
CA GLY A 25 -5.16 3.20 -12.46
C GLY A 25 -3.83 3.79 -11.95
N GLY A 26 -3.54 5.03 -12.35
CA GLY A 26 -2.30 5.74 -12.02
C GLY A 26 -1.21 5.68 -13.10
N SER A 27 -0.08 6.34 -12.82
CA SER A 27 1.07 6.38 -13.74
C SER A 27 1.70 5.00 -13.92
N TYR A 28 2.47 4.81 -14.99
CA TYR A 28 3.16 3.55 -15.28
C TYR A 28 3.99 3.03 -14.09
N ALA A 29 4.76 3.92 -13.44
CA ALA A 29 5.54 3.59 -12.25
C ALA A 29 4.67 3.10 -11.08
N THR A 30 3.50 3.73 -10.88
CA THR A 30 2.55 3.38 -9.81
C THR A 30 1.89 2.03 -10.10
N LYS A 31 1.52 1.77 -11.35
CA LYS A 31 0.98 0.48 -11.79
C LYS A 31 1.99 -0.64 -11.60
N ALA A 32 3.24 -0.43 -12.04
CA ALA A 32 4.32 -1.39 -11.86
C ALA A 32 4.58 -1.69 -10.37
N ASP A 33 4.51 -0.68 -9.51
CA ASP A 33 4.64 -0.83 -8.06
C ASP A 33 3.53 -1.71 -7.47
N ARG A 34 2.28 -1.43 -7.83
CA ARG A 34 1.12 -2.23 -7.39
C ARG A 34 1.20 -3.68 -7.85
N VAL A 35 1.58 -3.91 -9.10
CA VAL A 35 1.77 -5.28 -9.64
C VAL A 35 2.87 -6.02 -8.89
N ARG A 36 3.96 -5.34 -8.51
CA ARG A 36 5.04 -5.95 -7.74
C ARG A 36 4.55 -6.40 -6.36
N ILE A 37 3.79 -5.55 -5.67
CA ILE A 37 3.23 -5.86 -4.35
C ILE A 37 2.20 -6.99 -4.47
N ALA A 38 1.36 -7.00 -5.51
CA ALA A 38 0.44 -8.10 -5.80
C ALA A 38 1.18 -9.44 -5.99
N LYS A 39 2.31 -9.44 -6.72
CA LYS A 39 3.15 -10.62 -6.89
C LYS A 39 3.74 -11.11 -5.56
N TYR A 40 4.19 -10.23 -4.68
CA TYR A 40 4.69 -10.62 -3.36
C TYR A 40 3.62 -11.33 -2.53
N PHE A 41 2.39 -10.81 -2.53
CA PHE A 41 1.27 -11.47 -1.86
C PHE A 41 0.95 -12.85 -2.46
N LEU A 42 0.91 -12.98 -3.79
CA LEU A 42 0.66 -14.27 -4.46
C LEU A 42 1.79 -15.29 -4.22
N ASN A 43 3.03 -14.82 -4.03
CA ASN A 43 4.15 -15.67 -3.66
C ASN A 43 4.05 -16.11 -2.20
N TYR A 44 3.70 -15.22 -1.28
CA TYR A 44 3.41 -15.55 0.11
C TYR A 44 2.31 -16.62 0.22
N LEU A 45 1.21 -16.49 -0.53
CA LEU A 45 0.15 -17.50 -0.54
C LEU A 45 0.68 -18.88 -0.99
N ARG A 46 1.53 -18.90 -2.02
CA ARG A 46 2.14 -20.12 -2.54
C ARG A 46 3.09 -20.77 -1.52
N GLU A 47 3.93 -19.97 -0.86
CA GLU A 47 4.91 -20.44 0.13
C GLU A 47 4.23 -21.01 1.37
N ASN A 48 3.10 -20.44 1.78
CA ASN A 48 2.29 -20.95 2.90
C ASN A 48 1.32 -22.10 2.49
N GLY A 49 1.39 -22.58 1.24
CA GLY A 49 0.52 -23.65 0.75
C GLY A 49 -0.95 -23.27 0.58
N ILE A 50 -1.29 -21.98 0.61
CA ILE A 50 -2.66 -21.46 0.52
C ILE A 50 -3.08 -21.39 -0.94
N LYS A 51 -4.05 -22.22 -1.33
CA LYS A 51 -4.58 -22.30 -2.70
C LYS A 51 -5.95 -21.62 -2.78
N LEU A 52 -5.97 -20.33 -3.11
CA LEU A 52 -7.21 -19.59 -3.36
C LEU A 52 -7.67 -19.78 -4.82
N ARG A 53 -8.99 -19.88 -5.02
CA ARG A 53 -9.60 -20.14 -6.34
C ARG A 53 -10.19 -18.90 -6.98
N ASP A 54 -10.68 -17.98 -6.17
CA ASP A 54 -11.33 -16.75 -6.60
C ASP A 54 -10.85 -15.63 -5.67
N THR A 55 -10.92 -14.38 -6.13
CA THR A 55 -10.71 -13.18 -5.28
C THR A 55 -11.67 -13.19 -4.10
N HIS A 56 -12.79 -13.90 -4.26
CA HIS A 56 -13.82 -13.98 -3.26
C HIS A 56 -13.42 -14.70 -1.97
N SER A 57 -12.43 -15.59 -2.04
CA SER A 57 -11.95 -16.39 -0.92
C SER A 57 -10.88 -15.70 -0.07
N ILE A 58 -10.47 -14.47 -0.43
CA ILE A 58 -9.49 -13.72 0.37
C ILE A 58 -10.13 -13.26 1.68
N ASN A 59 -9.53 -13.64 2.80
CA ASN A 59 -9.90 -13.24 4.15
C ASN A 59 -8.86 -12.28 4.75
N THR A 60 -9.27 -11.49 5.74
CA THR A 60 -8.41 -10.54 6.48
C THR A 60 -7.16 -11.21 7.08
N ARG A 61 -7.30 -12.46 7.55
CA ARG A 61 -6.18 -13.27 8.08
C ARG A 61 -5.08 -13.53 7.07
N HIS A 62 -5.40 -13.72 5.79
CA HIS A 62 -4.37 -13.92 4.75
C HIS A 62 -3.51 -12.67 4.57
N PHE A 63 -4.16 -11.52 4.63
CA PHE A 63 -3.48 -10.23 4.52
C PHE A 63 -2.67 -9.89 5.78
N GLN A 64 -3.23 -10.14 6.96
CA GLN A 64 -2.50 -9.99 8.23
C GLN A 64 -1.24 -10.87 8.24
N GLY A 65 -1.37 -12.15 7.90
CA GLY A 65 -0.24 -13.08 7.83
C GLY A 65 0.82 -12.61 6.82
N TYR A 66 0.39 -12.10 5.66
CA TYR A 66 1.31 -11.50 4.69
C TYR A 66 2.09 -10.34 5.31
N LEU A 67 1.44 -9.36 5.94
CA LEU A 67 2.12 -8.21 6.53
C LEU A 67 3.07 -8.63 7.67
N LEU A 68 2.69 -9.61 8.48
CA LEU A 68 3.55 -10.18 9.53
C LEU A 68 4.78 -10.88 8.93
N SER A 69 4.63 -11.61 7.82
CA SER A 69 5.76 -12.23 7.12
C SER A 69 6.75 -11.20 6.58
N ARG A 70 6.25 -10.06 6.07
CA ARG A 70 7.08 -8.95 5.61
C ARG A 70 7.80 -8.27 6.77
N LYS A 71 7.15 -8.15 7.92
CA LYS A 71 7.79 -7.69 9.16
C LYS A 71 8.90 -8.63 9.62
N ALA A 72 8.66 -9.94 9.59
CA ALA A 72 9.66 -10.95 9.94
C ALA A 72 10.88 -10.94 9.00
N GLN A 73 10.71 -10.52 7.73
CA GLN A 73 11.80 -10.29 6.78
C GLN A 73 12.64 -9.03 7.07
N GLY A 74 12.31 -8.25 8.12
CA GLY A 74 13.05 -7.04 8.50
C GLY A 74 12.75 -5.82 7.62
N ILE A 75 11.62 -5.82 6.93
CA ILE A 75 11.23 -4.72 6.04
C ILE A 75 10.79 -3.49 6.85
N SER A 76 11.12 -2.30 6.34
CA SER A 76 10.77 -1.05 7.00
C SER A 76 9.25 -0.92 7.22
N HIS A 77 8.85 -0.36 8.36
CA HIS A 77 7.44 -0.16 8.69
C HIS A 77 6.71 0.70 7.64
N ARG A 78 7.41 1.69 7.05
CA ARG A 78 6.83 2.55 5.99
C ARG A 78 6.50 1.75 4.74
N THR A 79 7.36 0.80 4.36
CA THR A 79 7.10 -0.11 3.24
C THR A 79 5.89 -0.99 3.53
N ILE A 80 5.78 -1.55 4.74
CA ILE A 80 4.63 -2.38 5.14
C ILE A 80 3.33 -1.57 5.09
N GLN A 81 3.35 -0.31 5.55
CA GLN A 81 2.20 0.60 5.44
C GLN A 81 1.82 0.90 3.99
N ASN A 82 2.80 1.08 3.09
CA ASN A 82 2.57 1.28 1.66
C ASN A 82 1.98 0.03 1.00
N GLU A 83 2.55 -1.15 1.28
CA GLU A 83 2.03 -2.43 0.81
C GLU A 83 0.58 -2.62 1.30
N ARG A 84 0.29 -2.24 2.54
CA ARG A 84 -1.08 -2.27 3.08
C ARG A 84 -2.03 -1.35 2.32
N ALA A 85 -1.61 -0.12 2.03
CA ALA A 85 -2.40 0.86 1.28
C ALA A 85 -2.67 0.41 -0.17
N VAL A 86 -1.68 -0.23 -0.80
CA VAL A 86 -1.84 -0.80 -2.15
C VAL A 86 -2.86 -1.94 -2.15
N MET A 87 -2.76 -2.86 -1.20
CA MET A 87 -3.70 -3.98 -1.08
C MET A 87 -5.13 -3.51 -0.83
N ARG A 88 -5.32 -2.43 -0.06
CA ARG A 88 -6.62 -1.77 0.09
C ARG A 88 -7.19 -1.34 -1.25
N ALA A 89 -6.39 -0.65 -2.06
CA ALA A 89 -6.86 -0.15 -3.33
C ALA A 89 -7.20 -1.27 -4.33
N ILE A 90 -6.44 -2.38 -4.34
CA ILE A 90 -6.74 -3.56 -5.15
C ILE A 90 -8.08 -4.19 -4.72
N LEU A 91 -8.27 -4.39 -3.42
CA LEU A 91 -9.51 -4.98 -2.90
C LEU A 91 -10.72 -4.05 -3.03
N GLN A 92 -10.51 -2.73 -3.01
CA GLN A 92 -11.56 -1.76 -3.28
C GLN A 92 -12.07 -1.85 -4.71
N LYS A 93 -11.20 -2.14 -5.69
CA LYS A 93 -11.61 -2.37 -7.09
C LYS A 93 -12.51 -3.59 -7.24
N ASP A 94 -12.27 -4.63 -6.45
CA ASP A 94 -13.11 -5.83 -6.38
C ASP A 94 -14.39 -5.63 -5.53
N GLY A 95 -14.65 -4.41 -5.03
CA GLY A 95 -15.79 -4.09 -4.17
C GLY A 95 -15.66 -4.52 -2.71
N ARG A 96 -14.47 -4.98 -2.29
CA ARG A 96 -14.20 -5.63 -1.00
C ARG A 96 -13.46 -4.74 -0.01
N TYR A 97 -13.83 -3.47 0.05
CA TYR A 97 -13.19 -2.48 0.91
C TYR A 97 -13.20 -2.88 2.40
N LYS A 98 -14.24 -3.59 2.87
CA LYS A 98 -14.40 -4.01 4.27
C LYS A 98 -13.30 -4.95 4.75
N LEU A 99 -12.72 -5.77 3.88
CA LEU A 99 -11.66 -6.71 4.26
C LEU A 99 -10.33 -6.03 4.60
N ALA A 100 -10.08 -4.89 3.97
CA ALA A 100 -8.84 -4.15 4.15
C ALA A 100 -9.04 -2.82 4.86
N ALA A 101 -10.25 -2.51 5.36
CA ALA A 101 -10.55 -1.24 6.00
C ALA A 101 -9.56 -0.88 7.14
N PRO A 102 -9.23 0.41 7.32
CA PRO A 102 -8.41 0.90 8.43
C PRO A 102 -8.95 0.53 9.80
N ASP A 103 -10.27 0.42 9.90
CA ASP A 103 -10.96 0.19 11.17
C ASP A 103 -10.97 -1.29 11.57
N ASN A 104 -10.39 -2.18 10.75
CA ASN A 104 -10.29 -3.60 11.11
C ASN A 104 -9.29 -3.80 12.25
N PRO A 105 -9.70 -4.44 13.36
CA PRO A 105 -8.82 -4.64 14.51
C PRO A 105 -7.58 -5.50 14.14
N LEU A 106 -7.75 -6.48 13.26
CA LEU A 106 -6.67 -7.37 12.80
C LEU A 106 -5.61 -6.68 11.92
N LEU A 107 -5.91 -5.47 11.41
CA LEU A 107 -5.04 -4.69 10.53
C LEU A 107 -4.65 -3.34 11.15
N SER A 108 -4.99 -3.14 12.42
CA SER A 108 -4.59 -1.98 13.22
C SER A 108 -3.06 -1.88 13.31
N ASN A 109 -2.56 -0.67 13.50
CA ASN A 109 -1.12 -0.46 13.68
C ASN A 109 -0.61 -1.16 14.95
N GLU A 110 -1.45 -1.28 15.97
CA GLU A 110 -1.10 -1.96 17.23
C GLU A 110 -0.92 -3.47 17.02
N THR A 111 -1.86 -4.12 16.33
CA THR A 111 -1.81 -5.57 16.07
C THR A 111 -0.69 -5.97 15.13
N LEU A 112 -0.30 -5.09 14.22
CA LEU A 112 0.87 -5.28 13.36
C LEU A 112 2.19 -4.83 14.03
N GLY A 113 2.11 -4.22 15.22
CA GLY A 113 3.23 -3.62 15.93
C GLY A 113 3.99 -2.59 15.08
N LEU A 114 3.24 -1.75 14.38
CA LEU A 114 3.68 -0.62 13.55
C LEU A 114 3.54 0.72 14.29
N THR A 115 3.34 0.70 15.61
CA THR A 115 3.36 1.89 16.47
C THR A 115 4.79 2.45 16.53
N ASN A 116 4.95 3.77 16.64
CA ASN A 116 6.24 4.49 16.65
C ASN A 116 6.99 4.57 15.30
N THR A 117 6.29 4.78 14.18
CA THR A 117 6.96 5.14 12.92
C THR A 117 7.13 6.65 12.80
N CYS A 118 8.35 7.15 12.99
CA CYS A 118 8.67 8.53 12.64
C CYS A 118 8.79 8.69 11.11
N ARG A 119 8.36 9.82 10.56
CA ARG A 119 8.49 10.18 9.14
C ARG A 119 9.88 10.78 8.83
N ASP A 120 10.85 10.61 9.71
CA ASP A 120 12.20 11.08 9.48
C ASP A 120 12.84 10.23 8.38
N GLY A 121 12.98 10.83 7.20
CA GLY A 121 13.69 10.21 6.10
C GLY A 121 15.16 10.09 6.46
N LYS A 122 15.73 8.88 6.39
CA LYS A 122 17.18 8.64 6.51
C LYS A 122 17.98 9.15 5.29
N LYS A 123 17.47 10.16 4.60
CA LYS A 123 18.20 10.84 3.54
C LYS A 123 19.10 11.85 4.24
N ASN A 124 20.31 11.40 4.57
CA ASN A 124 21.37 12.31 4.96
C ASN A 124 21.61 13.22 3.76
N THR A 125 21.49 14.53 3.94
CA THR A 125 21.98 15.49 2.96
C THR A 125 23.46 15.22 2.77
N VAL A 126 23.92 15.09 1.52
CA VAL A 126 25.35 15.08 1.20
C VAL A 126 25.95 16.31 1.89
N ALA A 127 26.94 16.09 2.77
CA ALA A 127 27.68 17.18 3.38
C ALA A 127 28.31 18.00 2.25
N THR A 128 27.85 19.24 2.10
CA THR A 128 28.29 20.18 1.09
C THR A 128 29.77 20.48 1.28
N GLY A 129 30.63 19.76 0.58
CA GLY A 129 32.05 20.09 0.37
C GLY A 129 32.28 20.82 -0.96
N GLY A 130 31.26 21.43 -1.58
CA GLY A 130 31.44 22.11 -2.86
C GLY A 130 30.16 22.48 -3.62
N ILE A 131 29.20 23.16 -2.99
CA ILE A 131 28.12 23.84 -3.72
C ILE A 131 28.27 25.35 -3.44
N PRO A 132 28.52 26.20 -4.45
CA PRO A 132 28.58 27.64 -4.25
C PRO A 132 27.24 28.19 -3.73
N GLU A 133 27.31 29.13 -2.80
CA GLU A 133 26.28 29.72 -1.91
C GLU A 133 25.00 30.31 -2.58
N GLY A 134 24.74 30.07 -3.87
CA GLY A 134 23.64 30.70 -4.61
C GLY A 134 22.36 29.87 -4.82
N ILE A 135 22.33 28.57 -4.54
CA ILE A 135 21.26 27.66 -5.06
C ILE A 135 20.42 26.97 -3.97
N TYR A 136 20.77 27.04 -2.69
CA TYR A 136 20.03 26.33 -1.63
C TYR A 136 18.86 27.17 -1.04
N ARG A 137 17.72 27.24 -1.73
CA ARG A 137 16.42 27.53 -1.08
C ARG A 137 15.78 26.23 -0.57
N GLY A 138 16.45 25.57 0.36
CA GLY A 138 15.91 24.41 1.09
C GLY A 138 15.52 24.82 2.50
N GLY A 139 14.27 25.24 2.71
CA GLY A 139 13.76 25.61 4.03
C GLY A 139 13.92 24.46 5.03
N LYS A 140 14.64 24.71 6.13
CA LYS A 140 14.67 23.82 7.30
C LYS A 140 13.23 23.63 7.79
N LYS A 141 12.68 22.42 7.65
CA LYS A 141 11.44 22.07 8.35
C LYS A 141 11.82 21.67 9.77
N GLU A 142 11.56 22.58 10.69
CA GLU A 142 11.72 22.35 12.11
C GLU A 142 10.80 21.23 12.58
N SER A 143 11.44 20.17 13.07
CA SER A 143 10.85 18.92 13.51
C SER A 143 10.21 19.08 14.89
N ARG A 144 8.93 19.42 14.92
CA ARG A 144 8.08 19.15 16.10
C ARG A 144 7.45 17.77 15.95
N CYS A 145 7.82 16.87 16.87
CA CYS A 145 7.13 15.59 17.04
C CYS A 145 5.65 15.87 17.32
N CYS A 146 4.76 15.37 16.47
CA CYS A 146 3.33 15.36 16.79
C CYS A 146 3.05 14.24 17.80
N SER A 147 3.32 14.52 19.08
CA SER A 147 2.58 13.92 20.18
C SER A 147 1.19 14.55 20.20
N GLY A 148 0.25 14.03 19.41
CA GLY A 148 -1.11 14.55 19.40
C GLY A 148 -2.00 13.84 18.41
N ASN A 149 -3.07 13.23 18.93
CA ASN A 149 -4.20 12.70 18.17
C ASN A 149 -4.69 13.74 17.15
N ALA A 150 -4.36 13.57 15.88
CA ALA A 150 -4.85 14.42 14.80
C ALA A 150 -5.64 13.55 13.82
N THR A 151 -6.95 13.54 14.02
CA THR A 151 -7.99 13.08 13.10
C THR A 151 -7.87 13.88 11.79
N PHE A 152 -7.10 13.39 10.82
CA PHE A 152 -7.01 14.05 9.51
C PHE A 152 -8.12 13.55 8.60
N LEU A 153 -9.27 14.24 8.65
CA LEU A 153 -10.25 14.25 7.58
C LEU A 153 -9.55 14.79 6.32
N CYS A 154 -9.34 13.94 5.32
CA CYS A 154 -9.11 14.40 3.95
C CYS A 154 -10.47 14.56 3.26
N THR A 155 -11.16 15.64 3.57
CA THR A 155 -12.22 16.20 2.73
C THR A 155 -11.61 17.10 1.67
N GLY A 156 -12.14 17.03 0.45
CA GLY A 156 -12.21 18.19 -0.45
C GLY A 156 -11.02 18.43 -1.36
N PHE A 157 -11.04 17.76 -2.52
CA PHE A 157 -10.44 18.28 -3.76
C PHE A 157 -11.22 19.56 -4.13
N ALA A 158 -10.70 20.74 -3.79
CA ALA A 158 -11.23 22.00 -4.32
C ALA A 158 -10.47 22.32 -5.62
N ASN A 159 -11.20 22.20 -6.73
CA ASN A 159 -10.78 22.60 -8.06
C ASN A 159 -11.08 24.10 -8.20
N GLU A 160 -10.05 24.95 -8.18
CA GLU A 160 -10.17 26.36 -8.51
C GLU A 160 -10.02 26.52 -10.03
N GLY A 161 -11.12 26.86 -10.69
CA GLY A 161 -11.19 27.00 -12.14
C GLY A 161 -12.30 27.98 -12.55
N SER A 162 -12.04 29.26 -12.33
CA SER A 162 -12.34 30.41 -13.21
C SER A 162 -13.65 30.41 -14.01
N SER A 163 -14.57 31.33 -13.68
CA SER A 163 -15.04 32.43 -14.58
C SER A 163 -16.07 33.33 -13.87
N PRO A 164 -15.94 34.67 -13.89
CA PRO A 164 -16.98 35.58 -13.44
C PRO A 164 -17.97 35.88 -14.58
N VAL A 165 -19.23 35.98 -14.20
CA VAL A 165 -20.39 36.36 -15.03
C VAL A 165 -20.39 37.88 -15.24
N MET A 166 -20.47 38.31 -16.50
CA MET A 166 -21.52 39.20 -17.01
C MET A 166 -21.73 38.92 -18.50
#